data_AF-A0A5N0TGU5-F1
#
_entry.id   AF-A0A5N0TGU5-F1
#
_cell.length_a   1.000
_cell.length_b   1.000
_cell.length_c   1.000
_cell.angle_alpha   90.00
_cell.angle_beta   90.00
_cell.angle_gamma   90.00
#
_symmetry.space_group_name_H-M   'P 1'
#
loop_
_entity.id
_entity.type
_entity.pdbx_description
1 polymer ?
#
loop_
_entity_poly.entity_id
_entity_poly.type
_entity_poly.pdbx_seq_one_letter_code
_entity_poly.pdbx_strand_id
1 'polypeptide(L)'
;MASIAETLAQMRRNPSGVRFSDLCKVCDRFFGQARQKGTSHRVYKTPWPGDPRVNIQNSQGKAKPYQVRQVLKAIERLEKSHDQSD
;
A
#
# COMPACT_ATOMS: atom_id res chain seq x y z
N MET A 1 -5.86 -4.21 -15.76
CA MET A 1 -5.43 -3.78 -14.40
C MET A 1 -4.95 -2.35 -14.53
N ALA A 2 -5.33 -1.46 -13.60
CA ALA A 2 -4.90 -0.07 -13.63
C ALA A 2 -3.37 0.05 -13.41
N SER A 3 -2.78 1.11 -13.95
CA SER A 3 -1.40 1.50 -13.65
C SER A 3 -1.25 1.91 -12.19
N ILE A 4 -0.01 2.01 -11.71
CA ILE A 4 0.28 2.46 -10.34
C ILE A 4 -0.24 3.89 -10.13
N ALA A 5 -0.02 4.79 -11.10
CA ALA A 5 -0.48 6.18 -11.01
C ALA A 5 -2.01 6.30 -10.94
N GLU A 6 -2.73 5.57 -11.81
CA GLU A 6 -4.20 5.52 -11.77
C GLU A 6 -4.72 4.95 -10.46
N THR A 7 -4.07 3.89 -9.96
CA THR A 7 -4.44 3.28 -8.68
C THR A 7 -4.23 4.26 -7.53
N LEU A 8 -3.11 5.00 -7.49
CA LEU A 8 -2.86 6.03 -6.48
C LEU A 8 -3.91 7.16 -6.53
N ALA A 9 -4.26 7.63 -7.73
CA ALA A 9 -5.32 8.62 -7.90
C ALA A 9 -6.69 8.09 -7.41
N GLN A 10 -6.99 6.82 -7.70
CA GLN A 10 -8.19 6.15 -7.20
C GLN A 10 -8.16 6.01 -5.67
N MET A 11 -7.04 5.61 -5.08
CA MET A 11 -6.89 5.47 -3.63
C MET A 11 -7.19 6.78 -2.90
N ARG A 12 -6.79 7.92 -3.49
CA ARG A 12 -7.06 9.26 -2.92
C ARG A 12 -8.52 9.67 -3.07
N ARG A 13 -9.13 9.41 -4.23
CA ARG A 13 -10.51 9.83 -4.56
C ARG A 13 -11.58 8.93 -3.96
N ASN A 14 -11.38 7.61 -4.03
CA ASN A 14 -12.32 6.59 -3.61
C ASN A 14 -11.60 5.39 -2.96
N PRO A 15 -11.16 5.51 -1.69
CA PRO A 15 -10.49 4.43 -0.98
C PRO A 15 -11.31 3.13 -0.85
N SER A 16 -12.65 3.18 -0.87
CA SER A 16 -13.51 2.00 -0.76
C SER A 16 -13.70 1.26 -2.09
N GLY A 17 -13.30 1.87 -3.21
CA GLY A 17 -13.39 1.29 -4.54
C GLY A 17 -12.16 0.49 -4.98
N VAL A 18 -11.09 0.46 -4.17
CA VAL A 18 -9.79 -0.08 -4.58
C VAL A 18 -9.81 -1.61 -4.51
N ARG A 19 -9.47 -2.27 -5.63
CA ARG A 19 -9.33 -3.73 -5.69
C ARG A 19 -8.11 -4.16 -4.87
N PHE A 20 -8.22 -5.28 -4.16
CA PHE A 20 -7.14 -5.77 -3.31
C PHE A 20 -5.85 -6.02 -4.12
N SER A 21 -5.98 -6.58 -5.33
CA SER A 21 -4.83 -6.83 -6.21
C SER A 21 -4.10 -5.56 -6.63
N ASP A 22 -4.82 -4.46 -6.79
CA ASP A 22 -4.24 -3.21 -7.27
C ASP A 22 -3.51 -2.51 -6.10
N LEU A 23 -4.08 -2.57 -4.89
CA LEU A 23 -3.38 -2.15 -3.67
C LEU A 23 -2.11 -2.98 -3.43
N CYS A 24 -2.16 -4.29 -3.68
CA CYS A 24 -0.98 -5.16 -3.57
C CYS A 24 0.17 -4.69 -4.46
N LYS A 25 -0.12 -4.35 -5.73
CA LYS A 25 0.90 -3.86 -6.68
C LYS A 25 1.52 -2.54 -6.22
N VAL A 26 0.70 -1.63 -5.68
CA VAL A 26 1.18 -0.38 -5.09
C VAL A 26 2.13 -0.71 -3.94
N CYS A 27 1.73 -1.54 -2.99
CA CYS A 27 2.61 -1.93 -1.90
C CYS A 27 3.89 -2.64 -2.37
N ASP A 28 3.80 -3.56 -3.33
CA ASP A 28 4.94 -4.26 -3.91
C ASP A 28 5.94 -3.29 -4.57
N ARG A 29 5.45 -2.18 -5.16
CA ARG A 29 6.27 -1.14 -5.78
C ARG A 29 7.00 -0.26 -4.76
N PHE A 30 6.33 0.16 -3.69
CA PHE A 30 6.88 1.13 -2.73
C PHE A 30 7.58 0.48 -1.54
N PHE A 31 7.10 -0.68 -1.07
CA PHE A 31 7.60 -1.36 0.13
C PHE A 31 8.32 -2.67 -0.18
N GLY A 32 8.43 -3.04 -1.47
CA GLY A 32 8.97 -4.32 -1.90
C GLY A 32 7.99 -5.48 -1.69
N GLN A 33 8.46 -6.70 -1.94
CA GLN A 33 7.61 -7.89 -1.95
C GLN A 33 7.07 -8.23 -0.55
N ALA A 34 5.76 -8.49 -0.45
CA ALA A 34 5.17 -9.02 0.79
C ALA A 34 5.84 -10.34 1.21
N ARG A 35 6.03 -10.51 2.52
CA ARG A 35 6.62 -11.74 3.12
C ARG A 35 5.76 -12.98 2.87
N GLN A 36 4.45 -12.80 2.73
CA GLN A 36 3.49 -13.87 2.48
C GLN A 36 2.54 -13.45 1.36
N LYS A 37 2.38 -14.30 0.33
CA LYS A 37 1.61 -13.99 -0.89
C LYS A 37 0.34 -14.84 -1.07
N GLY A 38 0.20 -15.94 -0.30
CA GLY A 38 -0.86 -16.94 -0.47
C GLY A 38 -2.11 -16.75 0.42
N THR A 39 -2.21 -15.67 1.17
CA THR A 39 -3.34 -15.44 2.09
C THR A 39 -4.15 -14.22 1.70
N SER A 40 -5.33 -14.07 2.31
CA SER A 40 -6.14 -12.85 2.20
C SER A 40 -5.46 -11.63 2.81
N HIS A 41 -4.35 -11.78 3.53
CA HIS A 41 -3.62 -10.69 4.18
C HIS A 41 -2.24 -10.56 3.57
N ARG A 42 -1.70 -9.35 3.52
CA ARG A 42 -0.30 -9.11 3.17
C ARG A 42 0.29 -8.11 4.13
N VAL A 43 1.51 -8.43 4.56
CA VAL A 43 2.30 -7.59 5.47
C VAL A 43 3.58 -7.19 4.77
N TYR A 44 3.83 -5.88 4.75
CA TYR A 44 4.99 -5.26 4.13
C TYR A 44 5.87 -4.60 5.19
N LYS A 45 7.19 -4.74 5.01
CA LYS A 45 8.18 -4.04 5.83
C LYS A 45 8.36 -2.63 5.31
N THR A 46 8.65 -1.69 6.20
CA THR A 46 8.93 -0.30 5.86
C THR A 46 10.36 0.05 6.27
N PRO A 47 11.03 0.99 5.59
CA PRO A 47 12.45 1.26 5.81
C PRO A 47 12.78 2.13 7.02
N TRP A 48 11.80 2.74 7.69
CA TRP A 48 12.04 3.61 8.85
C TRP A 48 12.09 2.83 10.18
N PRO A 49 12.85 3.33 11.19
CA PRO A 49 13.04 2.64 12.47
C PRO A 49 11.74 2.44 13.27
N GLY A 50 11.69 1.34 14.02
CA GLY A 50 10.53 0.85 14.78
C GLY A 50 9.91 -0.43 14.16
N ASP A 51 8.69 -0.79 14.58
CA ASP A 51 7.89 -1.86 13.93
C ASP A 51 6.61 -1.36 13.19
N PRO A 52 6.63 -0.34 12.31
CA PRO A 52 5.39 0.13 11.68
C PRO A 52 5.17 -0.62 10.37
N ARG A 53 4.64 -1.84 10.44
CA ARG A 53 4.32 -2.63 9.23
C ARG A 53 3.07 -2.08 8.53
N VAL A 54 3.06 -2.17 7.20
CA VAL A 54 1.84 -1.98 6.42
C VAL A 54 1.15 -3.32 6.27
N ASN A 55 -0.06 -3.45 6.83
CA ASN A 55 -0.89 -4.64 6.70
C ASN A 55 -2.14 -4.32 5.87
N ILE A 56 -2.37 -5.09 4.82
CA ILE A 56 -3.55 -5.01 3.95
C ILE A 56 -4.32 -6.33 3.99
N GLN A 57 -5.64 -6.24 3.94
CA GLN A 57 -6.55 -7.38 3.95
C GLN A 57 -7.52 -7.29 2.79
N ASN A 58 -7.71 -8.43 2.12
CA ASN A 58 -8.75 -8.66 1.15
C ASN A 58 -10.10 -8.77 1.87
N SER A 59 -11.08 -8.04 1.37
CA SER A 59 -12.49 -8.08 1.75
C SER A 59 -13.29 -8.21 0.46
N GLN A 60 -13.69 -9.44 0.12
CA GLN A 60 -14.49 -9.76 -1.06
C GLN A 60 -13.95 -9.16 -2.38
N GLY A 61 -12.62 -9.21 -2.58
CA GLY A 61 -11.94 -8.72 -3.78
C GLY A 61 -11.49 -7.25 -3.70
N LYS A 62 -11.89 -6.52 -2.65
CA LYS A 62 -11.49 -5.12 -2.39
C LYS A 62 -10.58 -5.02 -1.18
N ALA A 63 -9.81 -3.94 -1.11
CA ALA A 63 -9.07 -3.60 0.09
C ALA A 63 -9.98 -2.89 1.11
N LYS A 64 -9.66 -2.99 2.41
CA LYS A 64 -10.37 -2.20 3.41
C LYS A 64 -10.02 -0.70 3.27
N PRO A 65 -10.99 0.22 3.28
CA PRO A 65 -10.74 1.64 3.03
C PRO A 65 -9.72 2.28 3.98
N TYR A 66 -9.71 1.88 5.25
CA TYR A 66 -8.74 2.42 6.21
C TYR A 66 -7.31 1.95 5.90
N GLN A 67 -7.12 0.73 5.39
CA GLN A 67 -5.81 0.20 5.01
C GLN A 67 -5.29 0.92 3.77
N VAL A 68 -6.16 1.24 2.82
CA VAL A 68 -5.82 2.10 1.68
C VAL A 68 -5.28 3.46 2.16
N ARG A 69 -5.95 4.09 3.13
CA ARG A 69 -5.49 5.35 3.72
C ARG A 69 -4.16 5.21 4.47
N GLN A 70 -3.95 4.10 5.18
CA GLN A 70 -2.68 3.81 5.85
C GLN A 70 -1.53 3.65 4.85
N VAL A 71 -1.78 2.95 3.73
CA VAL A 71 -0.82 2.82 2.63
C VAL A 71 -0.45 4.19 2.06
N LEU A 72 -1.43 5.06 1.80
CA LEU A 72 -1.15 6.42 1.31
C LEU A 72 -0.24 7.21 2.26
N LYS A 73 -0.51 7.17 3.57
CA LYS A 73 0.32 7.83 4.59
C LYS A 73 1.74 7.25 4.63
N ALA A 74 1.86 5.93 4.49
CA ALA A 74 3.14 5.24 4.49
C ALA A 74 3.97 5.60 3.24
N ILE A 75 3.33 5.74 2.07
CA ILE A 75 3.99 6.22 0.84
C ILE A 75 4.44 7.68 1.01
N GLU A 76 3.57 8.56 1.51
CA GLU A 76 3.92 9.96 1.74
C GLU A 76 5.13 10.10 2.69
N ARG A 77 5.20 9.28 3.74
CA ARG A 77 6.36 9.22 4.62
C ARG A 77 7.62 8.74 3.89
N LEU A 78 7.49 7.69 3.06
CA LEU A 78 8.61 7.14 2.30
C LEU A 78 9.21 8.14 1.32
N GLU A 79 8.35 8.90 0.62
CA GLU A 79 8.75 9.94 -0.31
C GLU A 79 9.46 11.09 0.43
N LYS A 80 8.90 11.55 1.56
CA LYS A 80 9.53 12.56 2.42
C LYS A 80 10.90 12.14 2.98
N SER A 81 11.11 10.85 3.21
CA SER A 81 12.41 10.34 3.67
C SER A 81 13.45 10.22 2.56
N HIS A 82 13.06 10.03 1.30
CA HIS A 82 14.00 10.07 0.17
C HIS A 82 14.44 11.49 -0.18
N ASP A 83 13.55 12.47 -0.02
CA ASP A 83 13.80 13.89 -0.30
C ASP A 83 14.75 14.60 0.70
N GLN A 84 15.30 13.87 1.68
CA GLN A 84 16.25 14.37 2.68
C GLN A 84 17.66 13.79 2.50
N SER A 85 17.91 13.08 1.39
CA SER A 85 19.17 12.38 1.12
C SER A 85 19.78 12.67 -0.26
N ASP A 86 19.29 13.70 -0.96
CA ASP A 86 19.91 14.26 -2.17
C ASP A 86 20.47 15.66 -1.90
#